data_AF-A0A165Q8E5-F1
#
_entry.id   AF-A0A165Q8E5-F1
#
_cell.length_a   1.000
_cell.length_b   1.000
_cell.length_c   1.000
_cell.angle_alpha   90.00
_cell.angle_beta   90.00
_cell.angle_gamma   90.00
#
_symmetry.space_group_name_H-M   'P 1'
#
loop_
_entity.id
_entity.type
_entity.pdbx_description
1 polymer ?
#
loop_
_entity_poly.entity_id
_entity_poly.type
_entity_poly.pdbx_seq_one_letter_code
_entity_poly.pdbx_strand_id
1 'polypeptide(L)'
;VLRSYFGLVDVLSTYLSQILDITPGSCVLIQESDPQSYKVFLLSSYVACETPYSLGSQPRFKRYPPLVYMSELIDRAQEKLFIKSKGKRPVNMLTNGYKLSSGNGESGRANSGRIAITHCFVNTIVTALQSPEWEMLLQRLLL
;
A
#
# COMPACT_ATOMS: atom_id res chain seq x y z
N VAL A 1 8.61 -5.61 20.99
CA VAL A 1 9.03 -4.26 20.55
C VAL A 1 7.87 -3.47 19.95
N LEU A 2 7.21 -3.91 18.87
CA LEU A 2 6.14 -3.13 18.21
C LEU A 2 5.01 -2.69 19.16
N ARG A 3 4.56 -3.57 20.06
CA ARG A 3 3.51 -3.26 21.05
C ARG A 3 3.86 -2.14 22.03
N SER A 4 5.13 -1.75 22.13
CA SER A 4 5.57 -0.62 22.95
C SER A 4 5.36 0.74 22.26
N TYR A 5 5.18 0.75 20.93
CA TYR A 5 5.08 1.95 20.11
C TYR A 5 3.71 2.12 19.45
N PHE A 6 2.96 1.03 19.29
CA PHE A 6 1.71 1.01 18.55
C PHE A 6 0.57 0.46 19.41
N GLY A 7 -0.59 1.14 19.38
CA GLY A 7 -1.78 0.71 20.11
C GLY A 7 -2.43 -0.55 19.53
N LEU A 8 -2.17 -0.84 18.25
CA LEU A 8 -2.59 -2.06 17.58
C LEU A 8 -1.38 -2.73 16.92
N VAL A 9 -1.22 -4.03 17.20
CA VAL A 9 -0.29 -4.92 16.47
C VAL A 9 -1.02 -6.25 16.26
N ASP A 10 -1.36 -6.54 15.00
CA ASP A 10 -2.13 -7.72 14.63
C ASP A 10 -1.54 -8.42 13.41
N VAL A 11 -1.91 -9.68 13.20
CA VAL A 11 -1.57 -10.43 11.99
C VAL A 11 -2.32 -9.82 10.82
N LEU A 12 -1.67 -9.74 9.65
CA LEU A 12 -2.21 -9.10 8.45
C LEU A 12 -3.57 -9.69 8.05
N SER A 13 -3.72 -11.03 8.07
CA SER A 13 -4.99 -11.68 7.77
C SER A 13 -6.12 -11.26 8.72
N THR A 14 -5.86 -11.25 10.04
CA THR A 14 -6.83 -10.85 11.06
C THR A 14 -7.22 -9.39 10.90
N TYR A 15 -6.24 -8.52 10.70
CA TYR A 15 -6.46 -7.09 10.49
C TYR A 15 -7.32 -6.83 9.24
N LEU A 16 -7.00 -7.46 8.11
CA LEU A 16 -7.75 -7.32 6.86
C LEU A 16 -9.20 -7.79 7.01
N SER A 17 -9.44 -8.92 7.66
CA SER A 17 -10.80 -9.41 7.92
C SER A 17 -11.64 -8.42 8.72
N GLN A 18 -11.03 -7.69 9.68
CA GLN A 18 -11.71 -6.67 10.47
C GLN A 18 -12.05 -5.42 9.63
N ILE A 19 -11.10 -4.91 8.84
CA ILE A 19 -11.31 -3.63 8.10
C ILE A 19 -12.15 -3.78 6.83
N LEU A 20 -12.28 -5.01 6.31
CA LEU A 20 -13.07 -5.34 5.13
C LEU A 20 -14.47 -5.87 5.48
N ASP A 21 -14.79 -5.98 6.78
CA ASP A 21 -16.04 -6.54 7.29
C ASP A 21 -16.36 -7.92 6.69
N ILE A 22 -15.34 -8.79 6.63
CA ILE A 22 -15.49 -10.12 6.07
C ILE A 22 -16.13 -11.00 7.14
N THR A 23 -17.33 -11.52 6.84
CA THR A 23 -18.05 -12.43 7.74
C THR A 23 -17.16 -13.63 8.09
N PRO A 24 -17.05 -14.00 9.38
CA PRO A 24 -16.31 -15.18 9.78
C PRO A 24 -16.84 -16.43 9.05
N GLY A 25 -15.96 -17.12 8.34
CA GLY A 25 -16.29 -18.27 7.47
C GLY A 25 -16.29 -17.96 5.96
N SER A 26 -16.21 -16.69 5.57
CA SER A 26 -16.04 -16.30 4.18
C SER A 26 -14.55 -16.36 3.81
N CYS A 27 -14.10 -17.44 3.15
CA CYS A 27 -12.72 -17.66 2.69
C CYS A 27 -12.32 -16.77 1.50
N VAL A 28 -12.58 -15.46 1.58
CA VAL A 28 -12.29 -14.53 0.48
C VAL A 28 -10.79 -14.25 0.37
N LEU A 29 -10.09 -14.13 1.51
CA LEU A 29 -8.67 -13.76 1.53
C LEU A 29 -7.72 -14.94 1.34
N ILE A 30 -8.05 -16.13 1.86
CA ILE A 30 -7.22 -17.34 1.75
C ILE A 30 -8.10 -18.48 1.27
N GLN A 31 -7.71 -19.10 0.16
CA GLN A 31 -8.30 -20.32 -0.38
C GLN A 31 -7.36 -21.50 -0.22
N GLU A 32 -7.92 -22.72 -0.17
CA GLU A 32 -7.12 -23.95 -0.07
C GLU A 32 -6.19 -24.14 -1.26
N SER A 33 -6.60 -23.71 -2.45
CA SER A 33 -5.81 -23.75 -3.69
C SER A 33 -4.66 -22.73 -3.74
N ASP A 34 -4.60 -21.79 -2.80
CA ASP A 34 -3.61 -20.72 -2.84
C ASP A 34 -2.18 -21.24 -2.62
N PRO A 35 -1.16 -20.60 -3.25
CA PRO A 35 0.23 -20.93 -3.02
C PRO A 35 0.61 -20.86 -1.54
N GLN A 36 1.48 -21.79 -1.11
CA GLN A 36 1.92 -21.82 0.27
C GLN A 36 2.68 -20.55 0.67
N SER A 37 3.43 -19.93 -0.25
CA SER A 37 4.13 -18.67 0.01
C SER A 37 3.16 -17.54 0.37
N TYR A 38 2.03 -17.44 -0.35
CA TYR A 38 0.98 -16.47 -0.07
C TYR A 38 0.31 -16.69 1.29
N LYS A 39 -0.03 -17.93 1.61
CA LYS A 39 -0.60 -18.29 2.92
C LYS A 39 0.34 -17.90 4.06
N VAL A 40 1.62 -18.25 3.94
CA VAL A 40 2.64 -17.89 4.92
C VAL A 40 2.78 -16.37 5.00
N PHE A 41 2.83 -15.66 3.87
CA PHE A 41 2.88 -14.20 3.84
C PHE A 41 1.75 -13.56 4.65
N LEU A 42 0.50 -13.97 4.45
CA LEU A 42 -0.64 -13.41 5.18
C LEU A 42 -0.67 -13.76 6.67
N LEU A 43 -0.20 -14.96 7.04
CA LEU A 43 -0.24 -15.45 8.42
C LEU A 43 0.98 -15.03 9.25
N SER A 44 2.08 -14.65 8.61
CA SER A 44 3.33 -14.24 9.28
C SER A 44 3.61 -12.74 9.20
N SER A 45 2.91 -12.01 8.33
CA SER A 45 3.04 -10.55 8.27
C SER A 45 2.22 -9.89 9.38
N TYR A 46 2.74 -8.78 9.91
CA TYR A 46 2.08 -8.00 10.95
C TYR A 46 1.77 -6.58 10.48
N VAL A 47 0.65 -6.06 10.96
CA VAL A 47 0.26 -4.66 10.82
C VAL A 47 0.35 -4.01 12.18
N ALA A 48 0.99 -2.83 12.23
CA ALA A 48 1.09 -2.02 13.43
C ALA A 48 0.53 -0.62 13.15
N CYS A 49 -0.42 -0.17 13.98
CA CYS A 49 -1.11 1.11 13.84
C CYS A 49 -1.14 1.84 15.19
N GLU A 50 -0.95 3.15 15.18
CA GLU A 50 -1.06 3.98 16.40
C GLU A 50 -2.49 4.04 16.91
N THR A 51 -3.45 4.25 16.01
CA THR A 51 -4.88 4.27 16.32
C THR A 51 -5.54 2.96 15.89
N PRO A 52 -6.12 2.18 16.83
CA PRO A 52 -6.87 0.99 16.48
C PRO A 52 -8.10 1.37 15.63
N TYR A 53 -8.48 0.50 14.70
CA TYR A 53 -9.72 0.66 13.97
C TYR A 53 -10.89 0.54 14.94
N SER A 54 -11.62 1.62 15.19
CA SER A 54 -12.81 1.59 16.04
C SER A 54 -13.89 0.77 15.32
N LEU A 55 -14.27 -0.38 15.89
CA LEU A 55 -15.50 -1.09 15.51
C LEU A 55 -16.67 -0.08 15.56
N GLY A 56 -17.27 0.21 14.40
CA GLY A 56 -18.36 1.18 14.25
C GLY A 56 -18.01 2.44 13.44
N SER A 57 -16.74 2.68 13.12
CA SER A 57 -16.41 3.64 12.06
C SER A 57 -16.72 3.01 10.70
N GLN A 58 -17.38 3.73 9.80
CA GLN A 58 -17.79 3.16 8.51
C GLN A 58 -16.62 2.48 7.77
N PRO A 59 -16.87 1.37 7.05
CA PRO A 59 -15.85 0.72 6.24
C PRO A 59 -15.27 1.75 5.26
N ARG A 60 -13.99 2.07 5.45
CA ARG A 60 -13.31 3.11 4.65
C ARG A 60 -12.91 2.62 3.27
N PHE A 61 -13.04 1.31 3.03
CA PHE A 61 -12.55 0.66 1.84
C PHE A 61 -13.72 0.24 0.96
N LYS A 62 -13.84 0.90 -0.20
CA LYS A 62 -14.70 0.46 -1.29
C LYS A 62 -13.88 -0.45 -2.19
N ARG A 63 -14.39 -1.63 -2.52
CA ARG A 63 -13.79 -2.51 -3.53
C ARG A 63 -14.02 -1.89 -4.90
N TYR A 64 -12.96 -1.80 -5.70
CA TYR A 64 -13.02 -1.34 -7.08
C TYR A 64 -12.40 -2.44 -7.96
N PRO A 65 -12.96 -2.74 -9.14
CA PRO A 65 -12.32 -3.68 -10.05
C PRO A 65 -10.88 -3.24 -10.39
N PRO A 66 -9.88 -4.15 -10.40
CA PRO A 66 -8.53 -3.78 -10.78
C PRO A 66 -8.51 -3.44 -12.27
N LEU A 67 -8.26 -2.18 -12.61
CA LEU A 67 -7.82 -1.79 -13.95
C LEU A 67 -6.33 -1.43 -13.96
N VAL A 68 -5.59 -1.72 -12.87
CA VAL A 68 -4.30 -1.11 -12.58
C VAL A 68 -3.37 -2.11 -11.90
N TYR A 69 -2.14 -2.24 -12.42
CA TYR A 69 -1.07 -3.05 -11.82
C TYR A 69 -0.54 -2.46 -10.51
N MET A 70 0.09 -3.29 -9.66
CA MET A 70 0.67 -2.82 -8.39
C MET A 70 1.71 -1.72 -8.60
N SER A 71 2.53 -1.82 -9.65
CA SER A 71 3.50 -0.80 -10.04
C SER A 71 2.85 0.57 -10.24
N GLU A 72 1.76 0.64 -11.01
CA GLU A 72 1.03 1.88 -11.24
C GLU A 72 0.38 2.43 -9.97
N LEU A 73 -0.08 1.58 -9.05
CA LEU A 73 -0.62 2.03 -7.75
C LEU A 73 0.48 2.68 -6.91
N ILE A 74 1.67 2.08 -6.88
CA ILE A 74 2.84 2.62 -6.18
C ILE A 74 3.24 3.97 -6.78
N ASP A 75 3.31 4.08 -8.11
CA ASP A 75 3.65 5.33 -8.79
C ASP A 75 2.66 6.44 -8.44
N ARG A 76 1.35 6.17 -8.52
CA ARG A 76 0.30 7.13 -8.14
C ARG A 76 0.36 7.50 -6.65
N ALA A 77 0.71 6.54 -5.78
CA ALA A 77 0.88 6.80 -4.35
C ALA A 77 2.08 7.72 -4.08
N GLN A 78 3.22 7.45 -4.73
CA GLN A 78 4.41 8.29 -4.64
C GLN A 78 4.13 9.71 -5.16
N GLU A 79 3.50 9.84 -6.31
CA GLU A 79 3.12 11.14 -6.89
C GLU A 79 2.27 11.96 -5.90
N LYS A 80 1.23 11.35 -5.33
CA LYS A 80 0.38 12.00 -4.31
C LYS A 80 1.18 12.44 -3.09
N LEU A 81 2.13 11.63 -2.63
CA LEU A 81 2.98 11.95 -1.49
C LEU A 81 3.89 13.15 -1.78
N PHE A 82 4.49 13.22 -2.97
CA PHE A 82 5.31 14.35 -3.40
C PHE A 82 4.51 15.63 -3.62
N ILE A 83 3.28 15.55 -4.14
CA ILE A 83 2.39 16.71 -4.25
C ILE A 83 2.06 17.25 -2.86
N LYS A 84 1.68 16.35 -1.94
CA LYS A 84 1.28 16.71 -0.58
C LYS A 84 2.40 17.38 0.22
N SER A 85 3.66 17.02 -0.06
CA SER A 85 4.82 17.58 0.65
C SER A 85 5.22 18.99 0.18
N LYS A 86 4.52 19.58 -0.81
CA LYS A 86 4.70 20.97 -1.27
C LYS A 86 6.16 21.33 -1.54
N GLY A 87 6.88 20.48 -2.27
CA GLY A 87 8.29 20.69 -2.62
C GLY A 87 9.30 20.29 -1.54
N LYS A 88 8.85 19.92 -0.33
CA LYS A 88 9.72 19.23 0.64
C LYS A 88 9.82 17.74 0.29
N ARG A 89 10.88 17.08 0.76
CA ARG A 89 10.99 15.63 0.65
C ARG A 89 9.93 14.96 1.56
N PRO A 90 9.03 14.11 1.03
CA PRO A 90 8.09 13.37 1.86
C PRO A 90 8.84 12.40 2.78
N VAL A 91 8.43 12.37 4.05
CA VAL A 91 8.93 11.42 5.05
C VAL A 91 8.05 10.17 4.97
N ASN A 92 8.27 9.35 3.95
CA ASN A 92 7.52 8.11 3.73
C ASN A 92 8.41 7.04 3.10
N MET A 93 8.22 5.79 3.53
CA MET A 93 9.00 4.65 3.05
C MET A 93 8.79 4.39 1.55
N LEU A 94 7.60 4.65 0.99
CA LEU A 94 7.33 4.49 -0.44
C LEU A 94 8.13 5.47 -1.30
N THR A 95 8.46 6.64 -0.77
CA THR A 95 9.18 7.69 -1.50
C THR A 95 10.68 7.71 -1.22
N ASN A 96 11.16 6.88 -0.29
CA ASN A 96 12.59 6.75 -0.05
C ASN A 96 13.28 6.16 -1.28
N GLY A 97 14.37 6.74 -1.75
CA GLY A 97 14.99 6.30 -3.02
C GLY A 97 14.50 7.01 -4.26
N TYR A 98 13.48 7.85 -4.12
CA TYR A 98 12.90 8.58 -5.22
C TYR A 98 13.10 10.08 -5.04
N LYS A 99 13.25 10.80 -6.14
CA LYS A 99 13.25 12.27 -6.17
C LYS A 99 12.35 12.76 -7.29
N LEU A 100 11.81 13.96 -7.12
CA LEU A 100 11.24 14.70 -8.23
C LEU A 100 12.37 15.02 -9.22
N SER A 101 12.16 14.70 -10.49
CA SER A 101 13.02 15.24 -11.55
C SER A 101 12.86 16.74 -11.49
N SER A 102 13.91 17.45 -11.06
CA SER A 102 13.92 18.91 -11.11
C SER A 102 13.76 19.29 -12.57
N GLY A 103 12.59 19.82 -12.93
CA GLY A 103 12.41 20.50 -14.18
C GLY A 103 13.31 21.72 -14.13
N ASN A 104 14.51 21.61 -14.70
CA ASN A 104 15.30 22.78 -15.02
C ASN A 104 14.48 23.61 -16.01
N GLY A 105 13.81 24.65 -15.51
CA GLY A 105 13.56 25.87 -16.30
C GLY A 105 12.24 26.02 -17.07
N GLU A 106 11.20 25.20 -16.91
CA GLU A 106 9.91 25.45 -17.59
C GLU A 106 8.72 25.54 -16.63
N SER A 107 8.80 26.52 -15.71
CA SER A 107 7.59 27.16 -15.19
C SER A 107 6.87 27.87 -16.33
N GLY A 108 6.00 27.16 -17.05
CA GLY A 108 5.25 27.78 -18.15
C GLY A 108 4.02 27.06 -18.67
N ARG A 109 3.93 25.72 -18.60
CA ARG A 109 2.76 25.00 -19.15
C ARG A 109 2.33 23.85 -18.25
N ALA A 110 1.58 24.21 -17.21
CA ALA A 110 0.84 23.29 -16.36
C ALA A 110 -0.36 22.66 -17.11
N ASN A 111 -0.12 21.88 -18.17
CA ASN A 111 -1.20 21.20 -18.92
C ASN A 111 -0.89 19.77 -19.40
N SER A 112 0.17 19.12 -18.91
CA SER A 112 0.36 17.67 -19.07
C SER A 112 1.31 17.21 -17.96
N GLY A 113 0.93 16.52 -16.90
CA GLY A 113 -0.18 15.58 -16.66
C GLY A 113 0.29 14.48 -15.69
N ARG A 114 1.62 14.31 -15.52
CA ARG A 114 2.26 13.44 -14.53
C ARG A 114 3.56 14.06 -14.04
N ILE A 115 3.80 13.98 -12.74
CA ILE A 115 5.06 14.41 -12.15
C ILE A 115 6.14 13.36 -12.44
N ALA A 116 7.26 13.78 -13.03
CA ALA A 116 8.38 12.89 -13.29
C ALA A 116 9.10 12.55 -11.97
N ILE A 117 9.08 11.26 -11.61
CA ILE A 117 9.76 10.71 -10.44
C ILE A 117 10.97 9.90 -10.93
N THR A 118 12.17 10.25 -10.46
CA THR A 118 13.39 9.53 -10.78
C THR A 118 13.79 8.64 -9.62
N HIS A 119 14.13 7.39 -9.93
CA HIS A 119 14.72 6.42 -9.01
C HIS A 119 16.22 6.71 -8.84
N CYS A 120 16.66 6.96 -7.60
CA CYS A 120 18.05 7.24 -7.27
C CYS A 120 18.77 6.04 -6.65
N PHE A 121 18.03 5.17 -5.96
CA PHE A 121 18.54 3.95 -5.35
C PHE A 121 17.40 2.97 -5.06
N VAL A 122 17.70 1.67 -5.07
CA VAL A 122 16.72 0.59 -4.86
C VAL A 122 15.96 0.78 -3.55
N ASN A 123 14.63 0.83 -3.65
CA ASN A 123 13.75 0.86 -2.50
C ASN A 123 13.22 -0.56 -2.26
N THR A 124 13.78 -1.22 -1.27
CA THR A 124 13.44 -2.61 -0.92
C THR A 124 11.98 -2.77 -0.51
N ILE A 125 11.33 -1.74 0.04
CA ILE A 125 9.90 -1.77 0.35
C ILE A 125 9.08 -1.80 -0.94
N VAL A 126 9.43 -0.98 -1.94
CA VAL A 126 8.75 -1.00 -3.24
C VAL A 126 8.95 -2.35 -3.92
N THR A 127 10.17 -2.89 -3.92
CA THR A 127 10.45 -4.23 -4.45
C THR A 127 9.64 -5.31 -3.75
N ALA A 128 9.54 -5.24 -2.41
CA ALA A 128 8.72 -6.19 -1.65
C ALA A 128 7.23 -6.08 -1.99
N LEU A 129 6.70 -4.87 -2.14
CA LEU A 129 5.30 -4.63 -2.53
C LEU A 129 4.98 -5.10 -3.96
N GLN A 130 5.98 -5.22 -4.82
CA GLN A 130 5.85 -5.76 -6.17
C GLN A 130 6.00 -7.29 -6.23
N SER A 131 6.12 -7.97 -5.09
CA SER A 131 6.18 -9.44 -5.07
C SER A 131 4.83 -10.07 -5.42
N PRO A 132 4.81 -11.32 -5.94
CA PRO A 132 3.59 -12.00 -6.36
C PRO A 132 2.55 -12.11 -5.24
N GLU A 133 2.97 -12.25 -3.99
CA GLU A 133 2.08 -12.34 -2.84
C GLU A 133 1.25 -11.07 -2.64
N TRP A 134 1.85 -9.89 -2.86
CA TRP A 134 1.16 -8.62 -2.76
C TRP A 134 0.25 -8.36 -3.96
N GLU A 135 0.63 -8.77 -5.16
CA GLU A 135 -0.24 -8.70 -6.34
C GLU A 135 -1.48 -9.59 -6.17
N MET A 136 -1.28 -10.80 -5.67
CA MET A 136 -2.37 -11.71 -5.39
C MET A 136 -3.28 -11.16 -4.28
N LEU A 137 -2.72 -10.58 -3.22
CA LEU A 137 -3.53 -9.88 -2.21
C LEU A 137 -4.34 -8.75 -2.85
N LEU A 138 -3.73 -7.92 -3.70
CA LEU A 138 -4.44 -6.87 -4.41
C LEU A 138 -5.60 -7.42 -5.23
N GLN A 139 -5.41 -8.51 -5.97
CA GLN A 139 -6.48 -9.17 -6.71
C GLN A 139 -7.62 -9.65 -5.78
N ARG A 140 -7.30 -10.23 -4.62
CA ARG A 140 -8.30 -10.66 -3.62
C ARG A 140 -9.09 -9.51 -3.01
N LEU A 141 -8.46 -8.38 -2.77
CA LEU A 141 -9.12 -7.19 -2.19
C LEU A 141 -10.08 -6.51 -3.15
N LEU A 142 -9.95 -6.76 -4.45
CA LEU A 142 -10.70 -6.11 -5.50
C LEU A 142 -11.82 -6.98 -6.08
N LEU A 143 -11.89 -8.26 -5.69
CA LEU A 143 -13.00 -9.20 -5.95
C LEU A 143 -14.07 -9.13 -4.84
#